data_AF-A0A814ND52-F1
#
_entry.id   AF-A0A814ND52-F1
#
_cell.length_a   1.000
_cell.length_b   1.000
_cell.length_c   1.000
_cell.angle_alpha   90.00
_cell.angle_beta   90.00
_cell.angle_gamma   90.00
#
_symmetry.space_group_name_H-M   'P 1'
#
loop_
_entity.id
_entity.type
_entity.pdbx_description
1 polymer ?
#
loop_
_entity_poly.entity_id
_entity_poly.type
_entity_poly.pdbx_seq_one_letter_code
_entity_poly.pdbx_strand_id
1 'polypeptide(L)'
;MPQSMLDRLRPSRTESELPHLYYNPKDHKLGEPLRPIVSGMKSPLSKIASFLDRLIRPLFDKHTPYALSNSIIFLKHLKQFKTTSETNLYTFDITDLYTMIPQKEAVLAICEFIGRHRYRKVQGLTINTIKEMFMHILENSYFVLQLPGLKPKFYRQIKGGAMGSACTQVLADIYVRK
;
A
#
# COMPACT_ATOMS: atom_id res chain seq x y z
N MET A 1 4.43 6.80 21.90
CA MET A 1 3.45 5.74 21.61
C MET A 1 3.24 4.93 22.89
N PRO A 2 2.02 4.54 23.27
CA PRO A 2 1.80 3.78 24.51
C PRO A 2 2.52 2.43 24.51
N GLN A 3 3.00 1.96 25.67
CA GLN A 3 3.76 0.70 25.78
C GLN A 3 2.94 -0.51 25.30
N SER A 4 1.66 -0.57 25.66
CA SER A 4 0.74 -1.63 25.22
C SER A 4 0.58 -1.71 23.70
N MET A 5 0.76 -0.60 22.98
CA MET A 5 0.75 -0.58 21.52
C MET A 5 2.08 -1.10 20.96
N LEU A 6 3.21 -0.70 21.56
CA LEU A 6 4.53 -1.19 21.18
C LEU A 6 4.62 -2.72 21.31
N ASP A 7 4.12 -3.28 22.41
CA ASP A 7 4.17 -4.72 22.66
C ASP A 7 3.39 -5.51 21.61
N ARG A 8 2.26 -4.97 21.11
CA ARG A 8 1.46 -5.57 20.03
C ARG A 8 2.16 -5.52 18.68
N LEU A 9 2.93 -4.46 18.43
CA LEU A 9 3.66 -4.28 17.17
C LEU A 9 5.00 -5.01 17.15
N ARG A 10 5.49 -5.44 18.31
CA ARG A 10 6.77 -6.14 18.42
C ARG A 10 6.75 -7.44 17.59
N PRO A 11 7.73 -7.65 16.71
CA PRO A 11 7.86 -8.90 15.99
C PRO A 11 8.29 -10.02 16.95
N SER A 12 7.77 -11.22 16.71
CA SER A 12 8.16 -12.42 17.47
C SER A 12 9.47 -12.94 16.89
N ARG A 13 10.50 -13.12 17.73
CA ARG A 13 11.81 -13.64 17.27
C ARG A 13 11.75 -15.08 16.78
N THR A 14 10.78 -15.86 17.27
CA THR A 14 10.62 -17.29 16.95
C THR A 14 9.68 -17.53 15.79
N GLU A 15 8.77 -16.59 15.50
CA GLU A 15 7.76 -16.73 14.44
C GLU A 15 8.06 -15.89 13.20
N SER A 16 9.02 -14.96 13.28
CA SER A 16 9.32 -14.08 12.15
C SER A 16 10.03 -14.82 11.04
N GLU A 17 9.50 -14.72 9.83
CA GLU A 17 10.08 -15.28 8.62
C GLU A 17 10.41 -14.18 7.62
N LEU A 18 11.45 -14.39 6.83
CA LEU A 18 11.76 -13.50 5.72
C LEU A 18 10.67 -13.62 4.65
N PRO A 19 10.12 -12.51 4.13
CA PRO A 19 9.19 -12.57 3.01
C PRO A 19 9.77 -13.28 1.79
N HIS A 20 8.93 -13.97 1.03
CA HIS A 20 9.34 -14.60 -0.22
C HIS A 20 8.63 -13.99 -1.43
N LEU A 21 9.37 -13.85 -2.52
CA LEU A 21 8.86 -13.41 -3.80
C LEU A 21 8.37 -14.62 -4.61
N TYR A 22 7.13 -14.54 -5.06
CA TYR A 22 6.55 -15.48 -6.02
C TYR A 22 5.83 -14.72 -7.14
N TYR A 23 5.38 -15.44 -8.17
CA TYR A 23 4.80 -14.85 -9.36
C TYR A 23 3.45 -15.49 -9.67
N ASN A 24 2.45 -14.66 -9.94
CA ASN A 24 1.15 -15.08 -10.44
C ASN A 24 1.05 -14.76 -11.95
N PRO A 25 0.62 -15.71 -12.81
CA PRO A 25 0.41 -15.41 -14.21
C PRO A 25 -0.77 -14.44 -14.39
N LYS A 26 -0.66 -13.52 -15.35
CA LYS A 26 -1.79 -12.74 -15.86
C LYS A 26 -2.38 -13.46 -17.07
N ASP A 27 -3.11 -14.55 -16.80
CA ASP A 27 -3.82 -15.41 -17.75
C ASP A 27 -4.68 -14.68 -18.80
N HIS A 28 -5.25 -13.55 -18.43
CA HIS A 28 -6.08 -12.69 -19.30
C HIS A 28 -5.28 -11.75 -20.23
N LYS A 29 -3.93 -11.84 -20.28
CA LYS A 29 -3.09 -11.01 -21.15
C LYS A 29 -2.23 -11.88 -22.07
N LEU A 30 -2.07 -11.44 -23.31
CA LEU A 30 -1.20 -12.11 -24.29
C LEU A 30 0.22 -12.27 -23.74
N GLY A 31 0.79 -13.48 -23.87
CA GLY A 31 2.11 -13.82 -23.34
C GLY A 31 2.16 -14.06 -21.82
N GLU A 32 1.00 -14.07 -21.14
CA GLU A 32 0.83 -14.43 -19.72
C GLU A 32 1.85 -13.77 -18.77
N PRO A 33 2.05 -12.44 -18.85
CA PRO A 33 3.09 -11.77 -18.08
C PRO A 33 2.92 -12.01 -16.57
N LEU A 34 4.04 -12.25 -15.90
CA LEU A 34 4.06 -12.57 -14.48
C LEU A 34 3.83 -11.31 -13.61
N ARG A 35 3.03 -11.46 -12.56
CA ARG A 35 2.82 -10.46 -11.50
C ARG A 35 3.64 -10.87 -10.27
N PRO A 36 4.68 -10.12 -9.88
CA PRO A 36 5.43 -10.40 -8.66
C PRO A 36 4.57 -10.11 -7.43
N ILE A 37 4.60 -10.98 -6.43
CA ILE A 37 3.98 -10.80 -5.12
C ILE A 37 5.00 -11.16 -4.04
N VAL A 38 5.14 -10.29 -3.04
CA VAL A 38 5.95 -10.52 -1.85
C VAL A 38 5.03 -11.02 -0.74
N SER A 39 5.10 -12.32 -0.44
CA SER A 39 4.39 -12.92 0.69
C SER A 39 5.17 -12.66 1.98
N GLY A 40 4.61 -11.80 2.84
CA GLY A 40 5.25 -11.37 4.08
C GLY A 40 4.37 -11.51 5.31
N MET A 41 3.43 -12.46 5.38
CA MET A 41 2.50 -12.57 6.52
C MET A 41 3.21 -12.66 7.87
N LYS A 42 4.29 -13.44 7.94
CA LYS A 42 5.14 -13.60 9.12
C LYS A 42 6.36 -12.67 9.12
N SER A 43 6.38 -11.65 8.25
CA SER A 43 7.44 -10.65 8.24
C SER A 43 7.50 -9.89 9.56
N PRO A 44 8.68 -9.47 10.03
CA PRO A 44 8.80 -8.53 11.14
C PRO A 44 8.00 -7.23 10.93
N LEU A 45 7.75 -6.86 9.67
CA LEU A 45 7.06 -5.63 9.29
C LEU A 45 5.53 -5.78 9.15
N SER A 46 5.00 -7.01 9.13
CA SER A 46 3.60 -7.26 8.76
C SER A 46 2.61 -6.63 9.75
N LYS A 47 2.95 -6.65 11.04
CA LYS A 47 2.15 -6.04 12.12
C LYS A 47 2.12 -4.52 12.01
N ILE A 48 3.26 -3.89 11.72
CA ILE A 48 3.38 -2.44 11.53
C ILE A 48 2.61 -2.01 10.27
N ALA A 49 2.79 -2.72 9.16
CA ALA A 49 2.06 -2.46 7.91
C ALA A 49 0.55 -2.54 8.12
N SER A 50 0.07 -3.61 8.74
CA SER A 50 -1.37 -3.79 9.05
C SER A 50 -1.90 -2.72 10.01
N PHE A 51 -1.06 -2.28 10.95
CA PHE A 51 -1.43 -1.21 11.88
C PHE A 51 -1.56 0.14 11.18
N LEU A 52 -0.60 0.50 10.32
CA LEU A 52 -0.66 1.75 9.55
C LEU A 52 -1.84 1.76 8.58
N ASP A 53 -2.15 0.64 7.93
CA ASP A 53 -3.34 0.54 7.08
C ASP A 53 -4.61 0.82 7.88
N ARG A 54 -4.82 0.14 9.01
CA ARG A 54 -5.97 0.40 9.91
C ARG A 54 -6.01 1.83 10.46
N LEU A 55 -4.86 2.47 10.61
CA LEU A 55 -4.76 3.84 11.11
C LEU A 55 -5.16 4.87 10.04
N ILE A 56 -4.71 4.67 8.80
CA ILE A 56 -4.82 5.67 7.73
C ILE A 56 -6.02 5.42 6.82
N ARG A 57 -6.38 4.16 6.53
CA ARG A 57 -7.48 3.80 5.62
C ARG A 57 -8.80 4.48 5.98
N PRO A 58 -9.26 4.51 7.25
CA PRO A 58 -10.51 5.20 7.60
C PRO A 58 -10.47 6.71 7.34
N LEU A 59 -9.29 7.35 7.46
CA LEU A 59 -9.13 8.76 7.13
C LEU A 59 -9.21 8.98 5.62
N PHE A 60 -8.56 8.11 4.84
CA PHE A 60 -8.62 8.17 3.38
C PHE A 60 -10.05 8.03 2.86
N ASP A 61 -10.77 7.01 3.30
CA ASP A 61 -12.15 6.75 2.87
C ASP A 61 -13.09 7.90 3.25
N LYS A 62 -12.90 8.50 4.45
CA LYS A 62 -13.69 9.65 4.91
C LYS A 62 -13.51 10.88 4.02
N HIS A 63 -12.29 11.14 3.56
CA HIS A 63 -11.96 12.39 2.86
C HIS A 63 -11.85 12.25 1.34
N THR A 64 -12.03 11.03 0.81
CA THR A 64 -11.94 10.72 -0.63
C THR A 64 -13.18 9.95 -1.11
N PRO A 65 -14.38 10.56 -1.09
CA PRO A 65 -15.63 9.86 -1.43
C PRO A 65 -15.72 9.39 -2.89
N TYR A 66 -14.85 9.90 -3.76
CA TYR A 66 -14.76 9.50 -5.17
C TYR A 66 -13.81 8.33 -5.42
N ALA A 67 -13.03 7.90 -4.41
CA ALA A 67 -12.28 6.65 -4.47
C ALA A 67 -13.24 5.50 -4.12
N LEU A 68 -13.85 4.93 -5.16
CA LEU A 68 -14.91 3.95 -5.01
C LEU A 68 -14.32 2.56 -4.74
N SER A 69 -14.93 1.81 -3.82
CA SER A 69 -14.40 0.52 -3.37
C SER A 69 -14.69 -0.65 -4.31
N ASN A 70 -15.62 -0.52 -5.25
CA ASN A 70 -15.95 -1.56 -6.22
C ASN A 70 -16.72 -1.03 -7.43
N SER A 71 -16.80 -1.86 -8.46
CA SER A 71 -17.50 -1.59 -9.72
C SER A 71 -19.01 -1.39 -9.54
N ILE A 72 -19.65 -2.02 -8.55
CA ILE A 72 -21.09 -1.87 -8.31
C ILE A 72 -21.41 -0.44 -7.85
N ILE A 73 -20.62 0.11 -6.93
CA ILE A 73 -20.76 1.50 -6.47
C ILE A 73 -20.45 2.47 -7.62
N PHE A 74 -19.42 2.19 -8.42
CA PHE A 74 -19.12 2.96 -9.61
C PHE A 74 -20.28 3.00 -10.60
N LEU A 75 -20.92 1.87 -10.90
CA LEU A 75 -22.09 1.83 -11.77
C LEU A 75 -23.28 2.61 -11.19
N LYS A 76 -23.48 2.57 -9.86
CA LYS A 76 -24.52 3.37 -9.20
C LYS A 76 -24.25 4.87 -9.36
N HIS A 77 -22.99 5.30 -9.19
CA HIS A 77 -22.59 6.69 -9.39
C HIS A 77 -22.82 7.10 -10.85
N LEU A 78 -22.32 6.32 -11.82
CA LEU A 78 -22.49 6.62 -13.25
C LEU A 78 -23.96 6.78 -13.66
N LYS A 79 -24.85 5.92 -13.16
CA LYS A 79 -26.29 5.99 -13.47
C LYS A 79 -26.97 7.28 -12.95
N GLN A 80 -26.39 7.93 -11.94
CA GLN A 80 -26.90 9.18 -11.41
C GLN A 80 -26.42 10.41 -12.21
N PHE A 81 -25.34 10.27 -12.99
CA PHE A 81 -24.86 11.35 -13.84
C PHE A 81 -25.75 11.49 -15.08
N LYS A 82 -26.30 12.69 -15.27
CA LYS A 82 -26.98 13.06 -16.52
C LYS A 82 -25.91 13.32 -17.58
N THR A 83 -25.98 12.56 -18.67
CA THR A 83 -25.10 12.71 -19.83
C THR A 83 -25.88 13.33 -20.99
N THR A 84 -25.18 14.08 -21.84
CA THR A 84 -25.68 14.66 -23.08
C THR A 84 -24.90 14.09 -24.27
N SER A 85 -25.33 14.42 -25.50
CA SER A 85 -24.59 14.08 -26.72
C SER A 85 -23.18 14.68 -26.80
N GLU A 86 -22.88 15.67 -25.96
CA GLU A 86 -21.57 16.34 -25.88
C GLU A 86 -20.69 15.79 -24.74
N THR A 87 -21.20 14.83 -23.95
CA THR A 87 -20.44 14.28 -22.81
C THR A 87 -19.40 13.28 -23.28
N ASN A 88 -18.13 13.57 -22.99
CA ASN A 88 -17.01 12.68 -23.28
C ASN A 88 -16.54 11.93 -22.02
N LEU A 89 -16.23 10.63 -22.18
CA LEU A 89 -15.65 9.80 -21.13
C LEU A 89 -14.18 9.51 -21.46
N TYR A 90 -13.29 9.80 -20.51
CA TYR A 90 -11.87 9.49 -20.61
C TYR A 90 -11.50 8.44 -19.56
N THR A 91 -10.66 7.48 -19.94
CA THR A 91 -10.15 6.43 -19.06
C THR A 91 -8.63 6.44 -19.07
N PHE A 92 -8.03 6.36 -17.89
CA PHE A 92 -6.58 6.29 -17.71
C PHE A 92 -6.24 5.02 -16.93
N ASP A 93 -5.11 4.41 -17.26
CA ASP A 93 -4.55 3.27 -16.53
C ASP A 93 -3.13 3.62 -16.04
N ILE A 94 -2.86 3.38 -14.75
CA ILE A 94 -1.54 3.62 -14.16
C ILE A 94 -0.79 2.29 -14.12
N THR A 95 0.25 2.19 -14.93
CA THR A 95 1.10 1.00 -14.99
C THR A 95 2.00 0.90 -13.76
N ASP A 96 2.10 -0.30 -13.18
CA ASP A 96 3.06 -0.65 -12.11
C ASP A 96 3.01 0.27 -10.89
N LEU A 97 1.82 0.76 -10.54
CA LEU A 97 1.62 1.73 -9.45
C LEU A 97 2.39 1.34 -8.18
N TYR A 98 2.16 0.15 -7.64
CA TYR A 98 2.76 -0.25 -6.36
C TYR A 98 4.29 -0.33 -6.43
N THR A 99 4.87 -0.84 -7.52
CA THR A 99 6.33 -1.03 -7.65
C THR A 99 7.07 0.23 -8.10
N MET A 100 6.36 1.25 -8.60
CA MET A 100 6.97 2.45 -9.17
C MET A 100 6.72 3.74 -8.39
N ILE A 101 5.90 3.74 -7.34
CA ILE A 101 5.71 4.93 -6.50
C ILE A 101 7.04 5.38 -5.88
N PRO A 102 7.43 6.67 -6.01
CA PRO A 102 8.57 7.24 -5.30
C PRO A 102 8.32 7.23 -3.78
N GLN A 103 9.16 6.50 -3.04
CA GLN A 103 8.90 6.17 -1.64
C GLN A 103 8.84 7.42 -0.74
N LYS A 104 9.78 8.37 -0.89
CA LYS A 104 9.85 9.57 -0.04
C LYS A 104 8.64 10.47 -0.29
N GLU A 105 8.32 10.69 -1.56
CA GLU A 105 7.24 11.54 -2.03
C GLU A 105 5.87 10.97 -1.62
N ALA A 106 5.71 9.65 -1.64
CA ALA A 106 4.50 8.99 -1.16
C ALA A 106 4.30 9.13 0.34
N VAL A 107 5.38 8.99 1.13
CA VAL A 107 5.28 9.23 2.58
C VAL A 107 5.01 10.70 2.88
N LEU A 108 5.57 11.64 2.10
CA LEU A 108 5.22 13.05 2.21
C LEU A 108 3.75 13.29 1.86
N ALA A 109 3.21 12.61 0.84
CA ALA A 109 1.79 12.69 0.50
C ALA A 109 0.89 12.26 1.67
N ILE A 110 1.25 11.21 2.41
CA ILE A 110 0.57 10.83 3.67
C ILE A 110 0.59 11.98 4.68
N CYS A 111 1.75 12.59 4.90
CA CYS A 111 1.91 13.68 5.86
C CYS A 111 1.07 14.90 5.48
N GLU A 112 1.12 15.30 4.21
CA GLU A 112 0.34 16.39 3.63
C GLU A 112 -1.16 16.11 3.72
N PHE A 113 -1.58 14.88 3.42
CA PHE A 113 -2.98 14.45 3.54
C PHE A 113 -3.49 14.60 4.97
N ILE A 114 -2.77 14.06 5.96
CA ILE A 114 -3.13 14.16 7.38
C ILE A 114 -3.20 15.64 7.81
N GLY A 115 -2.19 16.44 7.46
CA GLY A 115 -2.10 17.85 7.80
C GLY A 115 -3.21 18.71 7.17
N ARG A 116 -3.52 18.50 5.89
CA ARG A 116 -4.57 19.21 5.15
C ARG A 116 -5.96 19.02 5.76
N HIS A 117 -6.22 17.84 6.33
CA HIS A 117 -7.46 17.54 7.04
C HIS A 117 -7.42 17.91 8.54
N ARG A 118 -6.48 18.77 8.95
CA ARG A 118 -6.34 19.37 10.29
C ARG A 118 -6.11 18.36 11.43
N TYR A 119 -5.66 17.15 11.11
CA TYR A 119 -5.23 16.19 12.13
C TYR A 119 -3.83 16.55 12.63
N ARG A 120 -3.71 16.90 13.91
CA ARG A 120 -2.39 17.07 14.57
C ARG A 120 -1.81 15.72 15.00
N LYS A 121 -2.68 14.76 15.30
CA LYS A 121 -2.36 13.38 15.67
C LYS A 121 -3.43 12.44 15.12
N VAL A 122 -3.06 11.18 14.85
CA VAL A 122 -4.00 10.11 14.48
C VAL A 122 -3.89 9.01 15.54
N GLN A 123 -5.00 8.75 16.26
CA GLN A 123 -5.03 7.84 17.42
C GLN A 123 -3.86 8.06 18.41
N GLY A 124 -3.54 9.33 18.69
CA GLY A 124 -2.46 9.71 19.61
C GLY A 124 -1.05 9.71 19.03
N LEU A 125 -0.85 9.24 17.79
CA LEU A 125 0.44 9.29 17.09
C LEU A 125 0.62 10.62 16.36
N THR A 126 1.83 11.19 16.43
CA THR A 126 2.17 12.39 15.66
C THR A 126 2.37 12.03 14.19
N ILE A 127 2.23 13.02 13.30
CA ILE A 127 2.51 12.85 11.87
C ILE A 127 3.94 12.36 11.65
N ASN A 128 4.91 12.87 12.44
CA ASN A 128 6.30 12.44 12.33
C ASN A 128 6.50 10.96 12.70
N THR A 129 5.83 10.47 13.75
CA THR A 129 5.88 9.03 14.09
C THR A 129 5.28 8.17 12.96
N ILE A 130 4.16 8.59 12.37
CA ILE A 130 3.55 7.88 11.24
C ILE A 130 4.49 7.86 10.03
N LYS A 131 5.11 9.00 9.71
CA LYS A 131 6.14 9.13 8.68
C LYS A 131 7.28 8.14 8.89
N GLU A 132 7.86 8.13 10.08
CA GLU A 132 8.98 7.23 10.44
C GLU A 132 8.58 5.76 10.31
N MET A 133 7.36 5.39 10.70
CA MET A 133 6.88 4.01 10.57
C MET A 133 6.70 3.60 9.10
N PHE A 134 6.16 4.47 8.24
CA PHE A 134 6.08 4.18 6.80
C PHE A 134 7.46 4.07 6.16
N MET A 135 8.38 5.01 6.46
CA MET A 135 9.75 4.95 5.97
C MET A 135 10.44 3.67 6.42
N HIS A 136 10.28 3.28 7.70
CA HIS A 136 10.85 2.05 8.23
C HIS A 136 10.40 0.81 7.45
N ILE A 137 9.12 0.70 7.09
CA ILE A 137 8.63 -0.42 6.28
C ILE A 137 9.25 -0.42 4.89
N LEU A 138 9.29 0.74 4.23
CA LEU A 138 9.78 0.86 2.85
C LEU A 138 11.29 0.60 2.75
N GLU A 139 12.08 1.11 3.70
CA GLU A 139 13.54 0.94 3.74
C GLU A 139 13.98 -0.46 4.17
N ASN A 140 13.10 -1.21 4.86
CA ASN A 140 13.38 -2.57 5.33
C ASN A 140 12.56 -3.64 4.60
N SER A 141 12.08 -3.33 3.40
CA SER A 141 11.36 -4.28 2.56
C SER A 141 12.34 -5.26 1.89
N TYR A 142 12.73 -6.29 2.64
CA TYR A 142 13.58 -7.39 2.17
C TYR A 142 12.76 -8.63 1.84
N PHE A 143 13.18 -9.38 0.82
CA PHE A 143 12.58 -10.65 0.46
C PHE A 143 13.57 -11.61 -0.19
N VAL A 144 13.26 -12.90 -0.14
CA VAL A 144 14.02 -13.97 -0.81
C VAL A 144 13.32 -14.41 -2.10
N LEU A 145 14.11 -14.67 -3.14
CA LEU A 145 13.70 -15.39 -4.33
C LEU A 145 14.37 -16.77 -4.31
N GLN A 146 13.54 -17.81 -4.31
CA GLN A 146 13.97 -19.20 -4.40
C GLN A 146 13.43 -19.80 -5.69
N LEU A 147 14.31 -20.15 -6.62
CA LEU A 147 13.97 -20.85 -7.85
C LEU A 147 14.43 -22.31 -7.77
N PRO A 148 13.74 -23.27 -8.43
CA PRO A 148 14.15 -24.66 -8.43
C PRO A 148 15.58 -24.85 -8.94
N GLY A 149 16.37 -25.66 -8.23
CA GLY A 149 17.77 -25.95 -8.60
C GLY A 149 18.76 -24.81 -8.41
N LEU A 150 18.34 -23.64 -7.91
CA LEU A 150 19.21 -22.48 -7.67
C LEU A 150 19.34 -22.17 -6.17
N LYS A 151 20.45 -21.52 -5.79
CA LYS A 151 20.62 -20.99 -4.43
C LYS A 151 19.67 -19.81 -4.18
N PRO A 152 19.14 -19.65 -2.96
CA PRO A 152 18.29 -18.50 -2.62
C PRO A 152 19.03 -17.18 -2.83
N LYS A 153 18.34 -16.20 -3.40
CA LYS A 153 18.85 -14.83 -3.58
C LYS A 153 18.03 -13.85 -2.75
N PHE A 154 18.71 -12.92 -2.11
CA PHE A 154 18.11 -11.94 -1.21
C PHE A 154 18.10 -10.57 -1.86
N TYR A 155 16.97 -9.87 -1.76
CA TYR A 155 16.77 -8.58 -2.38
C TYR A 155 16.13 -7.60 -1.39
N ARG A 156 16.37 -6.31 -1.64
CA ARG A 156 15.67 -5.21 -1.00
C ARG A 156 14.92 -4.42 -2.05
N GLN A 157 13.66 -4.10 -1.79
CA GLN A 157 12.91 -3.19 -2.64
C GLN A 157 13.36 -1.75 -2.43
N ILE A 158 13.86 -1.11 -3.49
CA ILE A 158 14.37 0.27 -3.45
C ILE A 158 13.41 1.32 -4.01
N LYS A 159 12.30 0.87 -4.63
CA LYS A 159 11.29 1.71 -5.28
C LYS A 159 9.91 1.10 -5.07
N GLY A 160 8.90 1.95 -4.89
CA GLY A 160 7.54 1.50 -4.62
C GLY A 160 7.39 0.84 -3.25
N GLY A 161 6.24 0.21 -3.05
CA GLY A 161 5.95 -0.70 -1.95
C GLY A 161 5.79 -2.14 -2.42
N ALA A 162 6.01 -3.09 -1.52
CA ALA A 162 5.86 -4.50 -1.83
C ALA A 162 4.40 -4.84 -2.16
N MET A 163 4.17 -5.42 -3.34
CA MET A 163 2.88 -5.99 -3.70
C MET A 163 2.60 -7.17 -2.74
N GLY A 164 1.72 -6.97 -1.75
CA GLY A 164 1.47 -7.92 -0.66
C GLY A 164 1.63 -7.32 0.75
N SER A 165 2.23 -6.13 0.86
CA SER A 165 2.22 -5.37 2.12
C SER A 165 0.88 -4.67 2.35
N ALA A 166 0.33 -4.80 3.56
CA ALA A 166 -0.97 -4.27 3.92
C ALA A 166 -1.09 -2.74 3.73
N CYS A 167 -0.03 -1.98 4.02
CA CYS A 167 -0.08 -0.51 3.92
C CYS A 167 0.28 0.04 2.53
N THR A 168 0.71 -0.80 1.58
CA THR A 168 1.09 -0.33 0.24
C THR A 168 -0.09 0.20 -0.54
N GLN A 169 -1.28 -0.38 -0.35
CA GLN A 169 -2.50 0.10 -1.00
C GLN A 169 -2.86 1.51 -0.54
N VAL A 170 -3.00 1.76 0.77
CA VAL A 170 -3.37 3.10 1.27
C VAL A 170 -2.30 4.16 0.94
N LEU A 171 -1.02 3.75 0.89
CA LEU A 171 0.08 4.61 0.43
C LEU A 171 -0.10 5.02 -1.03
N ALA A 172 -0.44 4.06 -1.90
CA ALA A 172 -0.67 4.29 -3.31
C ALA A 172 -1.93 5.14 -3.56
N ASP A 173 -3.03 4.83 -2.88
CA ASP A 173 -4.30 5.54 -2.96
C ASP A 173 -4.12 7.04 -2.63
N ILE A 174 -3.37 7.36 -1.57
CA ILE A 174 -3.07 8.74 -1.18
C ILE A 174 -2.08 9.41 -2.14
N TYR A 175 -1.08 8.67 -2.65
CA TYR A 175 -0.12 9.24 -3.59
C TYR A 175 -0.77 9.62 -4.93
N VAL A 176 -1.65 8.78 -5.48
CA VAL A 176 -2.35 9.05 -6.74
C VAL A 176 -3.31 10.23 -6.61
N ARG A 177 -3.84 10.48 -5.41
CA ARG A 177 -4.68 11.64 -5.13
C ARG A 177 -3.92 12.98 -5.16
N LYS A 178 -2.61 12.96 -4.87
CA LYS A 178 -1.80 14.17 -4.68
C LYS A 178 -1.89 15.11 -5.88
#